data_AF-A0A419SCW1-F1
#
_entry.id   AF-A0A419SCW1-F1
#
_cell.length_a   1.000
_cell.length_b   1.000
_cell.length_c   1.000
_cell.angle_alpha   90.00
_cell.angle_beta   90.00
_cell.angle_gamma   90.00
#
_symmetry.space_group_name_H-M   'P 1'
#
loop_
_entity.id
_entity.type
_entity.pdbx_description
1 polymer ?
#
loop_
_entity_poly.entity_id
_entity_poly.type
_entity_poly.pdbx_seq_one_letter_code
_entity_poly.pdbx_strand_id
1 'polypeptide(L)'
;MDAIKNGKIQKFEYCAELAWKTAKIYLEIKTGNMAMSPKAVYKSLFLNGLIDEGHYKLLFATVEDRNKLSHIYKEEMYDDVYKNLKTHLTALQNLVNVFNRP
;
A
#
# COMPACT_ATOMS: atom_id res chain seq x y z
N MET A 1 14.14 10.23 19.97
CA MET A 1 13.62 9.55 18.76
C MET A 1 13.89 8.05 18.91
N ASP A 2 12.86 7.21 18.85
CA ASP A 2 12.98 5.75 19.03
C ASP A 2 13.43 5.08 17.73
N ALA A 3 14.65 4.52 17.71
CA ALA A 3 15.25 3.90 16.53
C ALA A 3 14.43 2.70 16.00
N ILE A 4 13.74 1.97 16.88
CA ILE A 4 12.91 0.82 16.48
C ILE A 4 11.66 1.31 15.77
N LYS A 5 11.01 2.37 16.28
CA LYS A 5 9.84 2.97 15.62
C LYS A 5 10.19 3.50 14.23
N ASN A 6 11.27 4.28 14.13
CA ASN A 6 11.75 4.80 12.85
C ASN A 6 12.06 3.69 11.85
N GLY A 7 12.75 2.64 12.30
CA GLY A 7 13.05 1.48 11.47
C GLY A 7 11.79 0.82 10.92
N LYS A 8 10.74 0.65 11.73
CA LYS A 8 9.46 0.08 11.29
C LYS A 8 8.72 0.97 10.28
N ILE A 9 8.73 2.28 10.49
CA ILE A 9 8.11 3.22 9.55
C ILE A 9 8.85 3.22 8.21
N GLN A 10 10.19 3.27 8.23
CA GLN A 10 10.99 3.17 7.02
C GLN A 10 10.67 1.89 6.22
N LYS A 11 10.51 0.75 6.92
CA LYS A 11 10.10 -0.52 6.31
C LYS A 11 8.74 -0.42 5.64
N PHE A 12 7.79 0.20 6.30
CA PHE A 12 6.47 0.44 5.72
C PHE A 12 6.55 1.29 4.44
N GLU A 13 7.32 2.39 4.44
CA GLU A 13 7.41 3.28 3.28
C GLU A 13 7.93 2.56 2.03
N TYR A 14 9.08 1.87 2.13
CA TYR A 14 9.63 1.20 0.98
C TYR A 14 8.81 -0.04 0.58
N CYS A 15 8.19 -0.76 1.52
CA CYS A 15 7.30 -1.88 1.19
C CYS A 15 6.03 -1.41 0.49
N ALA A 16 5.42 -0.31 0.92
CA ALA A 16 4.27 0.30 0.25
C ALA A 16 4.64 0.74 -1.17
N GLU A 17 5.81 1.34 -1.36
CA GLU A 17 6.33 1.74 -2.67
C GLU A 17 6.52 0.57 -3.63
N LEU A 18 7.18 -0.49 -3.16
CA LEU A 18 7.37 -1.71 -3.96
C LEU A 18 6.01 -2.35 -4.28
N ALA A 19 5.11 -2.43 -3.31
CA ALA A 19 3.82 -3.10 -3.47
C ALA A 19 2.95 -2.48 -4.58
N TRP A 20 2.82 -1.15 -4.66
CA TRP A 20 2.01 -0.55 -5.71
C TRP A 20 2.68 -0.63 -7.09
N LYS A 21 4.02 -0.59 -7.16
CA LYS A 21 4.76 -0.80 -8.41
C LYS A 21 4.60 -2.22 -8.94
N THR A 22 4.69 -3.22 -8.06
CA THR A 22 4.41 -4.61 -8.41
C THR A 22 2.95 -4.79 -8.83
N ALA A 23 2.01 -4.21 -8.08
CA ALA A 23 0.59 -4.24 -8.43
C ALA A 23 0.29 -3.60 -9.79
N LYS A 24 1.00 -2.52 -10.15
CA LYS A 24 0.88 -1.88 -11.46
C LYS A 24 1.24 -2.84 -12.59
N ILE A 25 2.39 -3.50 -12.46
CA ILE A 25 2.86 -4.49 -13.44
C ILE A 25 1.89 -5.67 -13.52
N TYR A 26 1.43 -6.17 -12.36
CA TYR A 26 0.46 -7.26 -12.31
C TYR A 26 -0.87 -6.90 -13.01
N LEU A 27 -1.40 -5.71 -12.76
CA LEU A 27 -2.61 -5.20 -13.41
C LEU A 27 -2.43 -5.15 -14.94
N GLU A 28 -1.30 -4.62 -15.40
CA GLU A 28 -0.98 -4.52 -16.83
C GLU A 28 -0.92 -5.90 -17.48
N ILE A 29 -0.23 -6.86 -16.87
CA ILE A 29 -0.13 -8.25 -17.38
C ILE A 29 -1.49 -8.93 -17.43
N LYS A 30 -2.32 -8.79 -16.40
CA LYS A 30 -3.60 -9.53 -16.30
C LYS A 30 -4.74 -8.91 -17.10
N THR A 31 -4.69 -7.60 -17.36
CA THR A 31 -5.85 -6.86 -17.91
C THR A 31 -5.52 -5.96 -19.09
N GLY A 32 -4.24 -5.67 -19.35
CA GLY A 32 -3.81 -4.64 -20.30
C GLY A 32 -4.04 -3.20 -19.82
N ASN A 33 -4.64 -2.99 -18.65
CA ASN A 33 -4.93 -1.66 -18.13
C ASN A 33 -3.67 -0.99 -17.56
N MET A 34 -3.39 0.22 -18.03
CA MET A 34 -2.33 1.07 -17.50
C MET A 34 -2.86 2.05 -16.45
N ALA A 35 -2.21 2.12 -15.30
CA ALA A 35 -2.49 3.09 -14.26
C ALA A 35 -1.20 3.78 -13.78
N MET A 36 -1.26 5.09 -13.52
CA MET A 36 -0.07 5.92 -13.31
C MET A 36 0.14 6.40 -11.87
N SER A 37 -0.74 6.05 -10.95
CA SER A 37 -0.60 6.39 -9.53
C SER A 37 -0.99 5.22 -8.63
N PRO A 38 -0.48 5.15 -7.38
CA PRO A 38 -0.81 4.07 -6.45
C PRO A 38 -2.32 3.90 -6.24
N LYS A 39 -3.04 5.01 -6.05
CA LYS A 39 -4.50 5.01 -5.90
C LYS A 39 -5.21 4.49 -7.13
N ALA A 40 -4.78 4.90 -8.32
CA ALA A 40 -5.36 4.43 -9.58
C ALA A 40 -5.12 2.94 -9.79
N VAL A 41 -3.91 2.45 -9.47
CA VAL A 41 -3.57 1.02 -9.56
C VAL A 41 -4.51 0.18 -8.68
N TYR A 42 -4.65 0.52 -7.40
CA TYR A 42 -5.51 -0.25 -6.50
C TYR A 42 -7.00 -0.13 -6.85
N LYS A 43 -7.45 1.04 -7.33
CA LYS A 43 -8.81 1.18 -7.85
C LYS A 43 -9.05 0.30 -9.07
N SER A 44 -8.08 0.22 -9.99
CA SER A 44 -8.19 -0.64 -11.18
C SER A 44 -8.17 -2.12 -10.82
N LEU A 45 -7.38 -2.56 -9.84
CA LEU A 45 -7.45 -3.94 -9.35
C LEU A 45 -8.87 -4.30 -8.87
N PHE A 46 -9.50 -3.40 -8.12
CA PHE A 46 -10.88 -3.57 -7.65
C PHE A 46 -11.89 -3.61 -8.81
N LEU A 47 -11.83 -2.65 -9.71
CA LEU A 47 -12.74 -2.57 -10.86
C LEU A 47 -12.63 -3.76 -11.82
N ASN A 48 -11.48 -4.43 -11.85
CA ASN A 48 -11.25 -5.64 -12.64
C ASN A 48 -11.50 -6.94 -11.84
N GLY A 49 -12.05 -6.85 -10.62
CA GLY A 49 -12.39 -8.01 -9.79
C GLY A 49 -11.19 -8.80 -9.26
N LEU A 50 -9.98 -8.24 -9.33
CA LEU A 50 -8.75 -8.91 -8.86
C LEU A 50 -8.65 -8.89 -7.32
N ILE A 51 -9.27 -7.89 -6.70
CA ILE A 51 -9.40 -7.73 -5.25
C ILE A 51 -10.83 -7.30 -4.89
N ASP A 52 -11.26 -7.59 -3.66
CA ASP A 52 -12.55 -7.13 -3.14
C ASP A 52 -12.50 -5.67 -2.61
N GLU A 53 -13.67 -5.12 -2.29
CA GLU A 53 -13.81 -3.74 -1.82
C GLU A 53 -13.09 -3.51 -0.47
N GLY A 54 -13.09 -4.51 0.41
CA GLY A 54 -12.44 -4.42 1.71
C GLY A 54 -10.93 -4.31 1.56
N HIS A 55 -10.33 -5.15 0.73
CA HIS A 55 -8.91 -5.12 0.42
C HIS A 55 -8.52 -3.82 -0.29
N TYR A 56 -9.34 -3.34 -1.23
CA TYR A 56 -9.16 -2.04 -1.86
C TYR A 56 -9.10 -0.88 -0.85
N LYS A 57 -10.06 -0.82 0.08
CA LYS A 57 -10.10 0.22 1.13
C LYS A 57 -8.83 0.20 1.99
N LEU A 58 -8.36 -0.99 2.37
CA LEU A 58 -7.12 -1.16 3.14
C LEU A 58 -5.89 -0.69 2.35
N LEU A 59 -5.76 -1.08 1.08
CA LEU A 59 -4.66 -0.64 0.23
C LEU A 59 -4.70 0.87 -0.06
N PHE A 60 -5.89 1.46 -0.17
CA PHE A 60 -6.02 2.91 -0.28
C PHE A 60 -5.52 3.62 0.99
N ALA A 61 -5.83 3.08 2.18
CA ALA A 61 -5.33 3.61 3.45
C ALA A 61 -3.79 3.51 3.55
N THR A 62 -3.18 2.43 3.05
CA THR A 62 -1.71 2.30 2.92
C THR A 62 -1.12 3.48 2.14
N VAL A 63 -1.73 3.87 1.01
CA VAL A 63 -1.26 5.00 0.19
C VAL A 63 -1.38 6.32 0.95
N GLU A 64 -2.51 6.54 1.63
CA GLU A 64 -2.72 7.77 2.41
C GLU A 64 -1.69 7.92 3.53
N ASP A 65 -1.46 6.87 4.31
CA ASP A 65 -0.51 6.91 5.42
C ASP A 65 0.94 7.02 4.92
N ARG A 66 1.29 6.39 3.79
CA ARG A 66 2.60 6.58 3.16
C ARG A 66 2.78 8.02 2.67
N ASN A 67 1.76 8.62 2.05
CA ASN A 67 1.82 10.01 1.58
C ASN A 67 1.99 10.99 2.73
N LYS A 68 1.34 10.73 3.88
CA LYS A 68 1.56 11.50 5.10
C LYS A 68 3.05 11.52 5.44
N LEU A 69 3.70 10.36 5.52
CA LEU A 69 5.15 10.25 5.82
C LEU A 69 6.06 11.05 4.87
N SER A 70 5.72 11.09 3.58
CA SER A 70 6.48 11.85 2.58
C SER A 70 6.35 13.38 2.70
N HIS A 71 5.40 13.88 3.49
CA HIS A 71 5.08 15.31 3.60
C HIS A 71 5.23 15.88 5.03
N ILE A 72 5.94 15.20 5.96
CA ILE A 72 5.87 15.54 7.40
C ILE A 72 7.06 16.33 7.97
N TYR A 73 6.70 17.40 8.69
CA TYR A 73 7.50 18.16 9.67
C TYR A 73 6.95 18.06 11.13
N LYS A 74 6.04 17.11 11.45
CA LYS A 74 5.36 17.00 12.77
C LYS A 74 5.30 15.56 13.33
N GLU A 75 5.75 15.36 14.58
CA GLU A 75 5.81 14.05 15.26
C GLU A 75 4.43 13.35 15.41
N GLU A 76 3.34 14.10 15.57
CA GLU A 76 2.00 13.53 15.79
C GLU A 76 1.54 12.59 14.67
N MET A 77 1.88 12.93 13.42
CA MET A 77 1.52 12.10 12.27
C MET A 77 2.32 10.78 12.22
N TYR A 78 3.50 10.76 12.85
CA TYR A 78 4.35 9.56 12.93
C TYR A 78 3.72 8.49 13.81
N ASP A 79 3.19 8.88 14.99
CA ASP A 79 2.54 7.96 15.91
C ASP A 79 1.23 7.41 15.35
N ASP A 80 0.49 8.20 14.57
CA ASP A 80 -0.74 7.74 13.92
C ASP A 80 -0.48 6.67 12.85
N VAL A 81 0.51 6.88 11.98
CA VAL A 81 0.91 5.85 11.00
C VAL A 81 1.48 4.63 11.72
N TYR A 82 2.24 4.82 12.81
CA TYR A 82 2.81 3.72 13.58
C TYR A 82 1.74 2.79 14.16
N LYS A 83 0.62 3.33 14.66
CA LYS A 83 -0.52 2.55 15.16
C LYS A 83 -1.15 1.67 14.07
N ASN A 84 -1.15 2.14 12.82
CA ASN A 84 -1.78 1.47 11.69
C ASN A 84 -0.89 0.40 11.01
N LEU A 85 0.39 0.29 11.38
CA LEU A 85 1.34 -0.60 10.68
C LEU A 85 0.90 -2.06 10.59
N LYS A 86 0.21 -2.59 11.61
CA LYS A 86 -0.30 -3.97 11.58
C LYS A 86 -1.36 -4.15 10.49
N THR A 87 -2.28 -3.20 10.37
CA THR A 87 -3.31 -3.18 9.34
C THR A 87 -2.70 -3.10 7.95
N HIS A 88 -1.69 -2.24 7.77
CA HIS A 88 -0.97 -2.10 6.51
C HIS A 88 -0.21 -3.37 6.15
N LEU A 89 0.44 -4.03 7.11
CA LEU A 89 1.10 -5.31 6.90
C LEU A 89 0.13 -6.37 6.37
N THR A 90 -1.05 -6.50 6.99
CA THR A 90 -2.09 -7.44 6.53
C THR A 90 -2.56 -7.10 5.11
N ALA A 91 -2.77 -5.83 4.79
CA ALA A 91 -3.17 -5.41 3.44
C ALA A 91 -2.13 -5.79 2.38
N LEU A 92 -0.85 -5.60 2.69
CA LEU A 92 0.27 -5.93 1.79
C LEU A 92 0.45 -7.45 1.66
N GLN A 93 0.29 -8.22 2.73
CA GLN A 93 0.33 -9.69 2.68
C GLN A 93 -0.81 -10.26 1.82
N ASN A 94 -2.02 -9.73 1.98
CA ASN A 94 -3.15 -10.11 1.13
C ASN A 94 -2.89 -9.79 -0.34
N LEU A 95 -2.20 -8.69 -0.63
CA LEU A 95 -1.82 -8.33 -2.00
C LEU A 95 -0.79 -9.30 -2.60
N VAL A 96 0.16 -9.80 -1.81
CA VAL A 96 1.07 -10.88 -2.24
C VAL A 96 0.30 -12.13 -2.63
N ASN A 97 -0.74 -12.49 -1.88
CA ASN A 97 -1.60 -13.65 -2.22
C ASN A 97 -2.35 -13.45 -3.55
N VAL A 98 -2.72 -12.21 -3.90
CA VAL A 98 -3.35 -11.90 -5.19
C VAL A 98 -2.38 -12.16 -6.34
N PHE A 99 -1.11 -11.82 -6.19
CA PHE A 99 -0.09 -12.02 -7.23
C PHE A 99 0.19 -13.49 -7.52
N ASN A 100 -0.01 -14.37 -6.54
CA ASN A 100 0.22 -15.81 -6.67
C ASN A 100 -0.98 -16.56 -7.27
N ARG A 101 -2.07 -15.86 -7.62
CA ARG A 101 -3.21 -16.50 -8.28
C ARG A 101 -2.86 -16.78 -9.76
N PRO A 102 -3.23 -17.97 -10.28
CA PRO A 102 -2.93 -18.37 -11.66
C PRO A 102 -3.47 -17.40 -12.70
#